data_AF-A0A977LCJ0-F1
#
_entry.id   AF-A0A977LCJ0-F1
#
_cell.length_a   1.000
_cell.length_b   1.000
_cell.length_c   1.000
_cell.angle_alpha   90.00
_cell.angle_beta   90.00
_cell.angle_gamma   90.00
#
_symmetry.space_group_name_H-M   'P 1'
#
loop_
_entity.id
_entity.type
_entity.pdbx_description
1 polymer ?
#
loop_
_entity_poly.entity_id
_entity_poly.type
_entity_poly.pdbx_seq_one_letter_code
_entity_poly.pdbx_strand_id
1 'polypeptide(L)'
;MNFLSLLNTQYSNLILSFSKAFLLCILLFSFSNLLAQDFKKDYRKAKELFKDGKYSEAMDAFSPLTVYDKENPYTEYAFFYHALSAQRIGFTSIAKNQFRQLKKLYPRWPQIDEVNYWLATIYFQQGEFFQAMKLLEVIQDNSFRSSQDSLKQAYLSKIKDVELLKMIGEDHPTDLEVARALATAIGRKGLPNEDIHLLDSITIQYNWRREDFMVIPPSRVRLKDRYRISLLFPFRAATLEPTPERKKNQQILELYQGMKLAVDSLAKTGVNVDLVAYDTDRNLETIQSLLSKPELKSSDLIIGPLFADEAKPVQSFSKENQINLIVNPVSSNSDFLKDNPNALLFQPSHETIGRKSAEWMAGKLKKKNCLVYYSDSPKDSVMAFNFIKRALELGIDVVYAEEVRKEKSAKILETLAKATQYDEFRNPTQFKLKKDSLGGIFVAAPDSPLIYTKVINSVETRGDSILVIGQEDWLEDNSLDYVKLERTQVVLASPNFTPFSGTAFSKFRKAFFDKHGILPSENSMKGYELMFVIGKAMNEYGTYFTDGLLTNGKPFPGVLTDGFWLQPSRDNGQISFISFSKGELKRL
;
A
#
# COMPACT_ATOMS: atom_id res chain seq x y z
N MET A 1 61.70 -11.06 74.23
CA MET A 1 61.48 -10.37 75.51
C MET A 1 62.46 -9.22 75.56
N ASN A 2 62.16 -7.95 75.71
CA ASN A 2 60.99 -7.16 76.01
C ASN A 2 61.41 -5.72 75.62
N PHE A 3 60.58 -4.71 75.38
CA PHE A 3 59.15 -4.48 75.37
C PHE A 3 59.09 -3.04 74.82
N LEU A 4 58.25 -2.65 73.86
CA LEU A 4 56.79 -2.61 73.97
C LEU A 4 56.23 -1.93 75.25
N SER A 5 57.04 -1.26 76.08
CA SER A 5 56.56 -0.53 77.27
C SER A 5 56.70 1.00 77.20
N LEU A 6 57.31 1.55 76.15
CA LEU A 6 57.50 3.02 76.02
C LEU A 6 56.61 3.70 74.98
N LEU A 7 55.83 2.94 74.19
CA LEU A 7 54.89 3.49 73.20
C LEU A 7 53.41 3.45 73.65
N ASN A 8 53.09 2.84 74.80
CA ASN A 8 51.69 2.58 75.19
C ASN A 8 51.16 3.51 76.30
N THR A 9 51.96 4.45 76.80
CA THR A 9 51.58 5.37 77.89
C THR A 9 51.21 6.78 77.42
N GLN A 10 51.47 7.12 76.14
CA GLN A 10 51.10 8.42 75.58
C GLN A 10 49.78 8.43 74.80
N TYR A 11 49.23 7.27 74.44
CA TYR A 11 47.96 7.16 73.70
C TYR A 11 46.73 6.89 74.58
N SER A 12 46.90 6.34 75.78
CA SER A 12 45.77 6.01 76.68
C SER A 12 45.17 7.23 77.39
N ASN A 13 45.96 8.27 77.67
CA ASN A 13 45.48 9.49 78.33
C ASN A 13 44.88 10.53 77.37
N LEU A 14 45.11 10.42 76.06
CA LEU A 14 44.50 11.30 75.05
C LEU A 14 43.10 10.80 74.60
N ILE A 15 42.87 9.48 74.64
CA ILE A 15 41.60 8.86 74.22
C ILE A 15 40.53 8.94 75.34
N LEU A 16 40.93 8.98 76.61
CA LEU A 16 39.99 9.07 77.75
C LEU A 16 39.50 10.50 78.06
N SER A 17 40.20 11.55 77.63
CA SER A 17 39.73 12.94 77.78
C SER A 17 38.83 13.40 76.62
N PHE A 18 39.04 12.85 75.42
CA PHE A 18 38.16 13.09 74.26
C PHE A 18 36.81 12.38 74.37
N SER A 19 36.74 11.20 75.01
CA SER A 19 35.48 10.46 75.11
C SER A 19 34.46 11.12 76.04
N LYS A 20 34.89 11.83 77.10
CA LYS A 20 33.98 12.53 78.02
C LYS A 20 33.50 13.88 77.47
N ALA A 21 34.32 14.60 76.71
CA ALA A 21 33.90 15.83 76.03
C ALA A 21 32.99 15.53 74.81
N PHE A 22 33.24 14.44 74.09
CA PHE A 22 32.38 14.01 72.98
C PHE A 22 31.03 13.46 73.47
N LEU A 23 30.99 12.71 74.59
CA LEU A 23 29.72 12.31 75.20
C LEU A 23 28.93 13.49 75.78
N LEU A 24 29.57 14.53 76.30
CA LEU A 24 28.87 15.73 76.79
C LEU A 24 28.35 16.60 75.64
N CYS A 25 29.06 16.66 74.50
CA CYS A 25 28.55 17.30 73.28
C CYS A 25 27.42 16.50 72.62
N ILE A 26 27.43 15.15 72.70
CA ILE A 26 26.31 14.31 72.23
C ILE A 26 25.09 14.44 73.16
N LEU A 27 25.29 14.57 74.47
CA LEU A 27 24.19 14.79 75.43
C LEU A 27 23.60 16.21 75.37
N LEU A 28 24.37 17.20 74.91
CA LEU A 28 23.89 18.58 74.71
C LEU A 28 23.36 18.88 73.29
N PHE A 29 23.54 17.97 72.32
CA PHE A 29 22.85 18.01 71.03
C PHE A 29 21.61 17.10 70.95
N SER A 30 21.28 16.40 72.03
CA SER A 30 20.08 15.55 72.14
C SER A 30 18.81 16.29 72.58
N PHE A 31 18.88 17.61 72.77
CA PHE A 31 17.70 18.46 72.93
C PHE A 31 17.47 19.28 71.66
N SER A 32 17.34 18.60 70.51
CA SER A 32 16.50 19.16 69.45
C SER A 32 15.08 19.19 70.00
N ASN A 33 14.55 20.39 70.20
CA ASN A 33 13.16 20.63 70.55
C ASN A 33 12.26 19.60 69.86
N LEU A 34 11.63 18.73 70.64
CA LEU A 34 10.45 18.00 70.19
C LEU A 34 9.31 19.03 70.12
N LEU A 35 9.42 19.98 69.18
CA LEU A 35 8.27 20.70 68.69
C LEU A 35 7.41 19.60 68.07
N ALA A 36 6.22 19.37 68.64
CA ALA A 36 5.23 18.53 67.99
C ALA A 36 5.13 19.00 66.53
N GLN A 37 5.46 18.11 65.60
CA GLN A 37 5.50 18.45 64.18
C GLN A 37 4.08 18.84 63.77
N ASP A 38 3.87 20.12 63.46
CA ASP A 38 2.57 20.58 62.97
C ASP A 38 2.49 20.25 61.48
N PHE A 39 2.15 18.99 61.20
CA PHE A 39 2.03 18.45 59.84
C PHE A 39 1.13 19.31 58.95
N LYS A 40 0.10 19.96 59.53
CA LYS A 40 -0.81 20.83 58.79
C LYS A 40 -0.14 22.14 58.39
N LYS A 41 0.61 22.76 59.30
CA LYS A 41 1.38 23.98 59.01
C LYS A 41 2.50 23.71 58.01
N ASP A 42 3.25 22.63 58.20
CA ASP A 42 4.38 22.26 57.33
C ASP A 42 3.90 21.94 55.91
N TYR A 43 2.84 21.13 55.79
CA TYR A 43 2.23 20.82 54.50
C TYR A 43 1.71 22.08 53.79
N ARG A 44 1.05 23.00 54.51
CA ARG A 44 0.56 24.27 53.93
C ARG A 44 1.71 25.12 53.39
N LYS A 45 2.78 25.27 54.16
CA LYS A 45 3.98 26.00 53.75
C LYS A 45 4.61 25.40 52.50
N ALA A 46 4.79 24.08 52.47
CA ALA A 46 5.33 23.37 51.30
C ALA A 46 4.43 23.53 50.07
N LYS A 47 3.10 23.51 50.27
CA LYS A 47 2.12 23.74 49.20
C LYS A 47 2.07 25.17 48.70
N GLU A 48 2.31 26.16 49.55
CA GLU A 48 2.47 27.57 49.14
C GLU A 48 3.71 27.74 48.26
N LEU A 49 4.86 27.17 48.67
CA LEU A 49 6.07 27.17 47.85
C LEU A 49 5.84 26.53 46.48
N PHE A 50 5.10 25.41 46.44
CA PHE A 50 4.72 24.76 45.19
C PHE A 50 3.85 25.66 44.30
N LYS A 51 2.86 26.34 44.90
CA LYS A 51 1.95 27.25 44.20
C LYS A 51 2.68 28.47 43.64
N ASP A 52 3.68 28.97 44.36
CA ASP A 52 4.52 30.10 43.98
C ASP A 52 5.58 29.72 42.92
N GLY A 53 5.59 28.47 42.44
CA GLY A 53 6.53 27.99 41.43
C GLY A 53 7.94 27.71 41.97
N LYS A 54 8.15 27.77 43.29
CA LYS A 54 9.43 27.50 43.95
C LYS A 54 9.63 26.00 44.16
N TYR A 55 9.71 25.27 43.06
CA TYR A 55 9.65 23.80 43.08
C TYR A 55 10.83 23.13 43.81
N SER A 56 12.04 23.69 43.79
CA SER A 56 13.16 23.15 44.57
C SER A 56 12.89 23.23 46.07
N GLU A 57 12.51 24.42 46.56
CA GLU A 57 12.18 24.64 47.98
C GLU A 57 10.96 23.82 48.41
N ALA A 58 9.96 23.70 47.52
CA ALA A 58 8.79 22.87 47.76
C ALA A 58 9.16 21.38 47.91
N MET A 59 10.02 20.86 47.01
CA MET A 59 10.50 19.47 47.08
C MET A 59 11.17 19.18 48.43
N ASP A 60 12.10 20.04 48.85
CA ASP A 60 12.81 19.90 50.13
C ASP A 60 11.83 20.00 51.32
N ALA A 61 10.85 20.91 51.26
CA ALA A 61 9.83 21.07 52.29
C ALA A 61 8.85 19.90 52.38
N PHE A 62 8.57 19.20 51.28
CA PHE A 62 7.74 17.99 51.29
C PHE A 62 8.51 16.74 51.73
N SER A 63 9.84 16.68 51.55
CA SER A 63 10.67 15.50 51.88
C SER A 63 10.48 14.95 53.31
N PRO A 64 10.47 15.76 54.40
CA PRO A 64 10.25 15.21 55.74
C PRO A 64 8.81 14.69 55.94
N LEU A 65 7.85 15.15 55.14
CA LEU A 65 6.44 14.77 55.22
C LEU A 65 6.11 13.48 54.46
N THR A 66 7.06 12.91 53.71
CA THR A 66 6.89 11.62 53.03
C THR A 66 7.20 10.41 53.93
N VAL A 67 7.77 10.64 55.12
CA VAL A 67 8.01 9.57 56.11
C VAL A 67 6.68 9.18 56.75
N TYR A 68 6.39 7.88 56.79
CA TYR A 68 5.14 7.40 57.39
C TYR A 68 5.11 7.73 58.88
N ASP A 69 4.10 8.49 59.27
CA ASP A 69 3.75 8.78 60.65
C ASP A 69 2.23 8.62 60.81
N LYS A 70 1.80 7.91 61.86
CA LYS A 70 0.38 7.65 62.15
C LYS A 70 -0.38 8.95 62.42
N GLU A 71 0.31 10.01 62.85
CA GLU A 71 -0.27 11.34 63.11
C GLU A 71 -0.24 12.28 61.89
N ASN A 72 0.36 11.87 60.76
CA ASN A 72 0.46 12.69 59.55
C ASN A 72 -0.59 12.31 58.49
N PRO A 73 -1.70 13.07 58.37
CA PRO A 73 -2.74 12.81 57.38
C PRO A 73 -2.38 13.29 55.96
N TYR A 74 -1.17 13.85 55.75
CA TYR A 74 -0.76 14.44 54.47
C TYR A 74 0.29 13.61 53.74
N THR A 75 0.63 12.41 54.22
CA THR A 75 1.75 11.61 53.71
C THR A 75 1.64 11.34 52.20
N GLU A 76 0.47 10.90 51.72
CA GLU A 76 0.21 10.61 50.30
C GLU A 76 0.31 11.87 49.43
N TYR A 77 -0.22 12.99 49.94
CA TYR A 77 -0.13 14.27 49.28
C TYR A 77 1.31 14.81 49.25
N ALA A 78 2.07 14.61 50.32
CA ALA A 78 3.48 14.99 50.37
C ALA A 78 4.30 14.21 49.35
N PHE A 79 4.11 12.89 49.25
CA PHE A 79 4.71 12.08 48.19
C PHE A 79 4.38 12.62 46.80
N PHE A 80 3.12 12.93 46.56
CA PHE A 80 2.64 13.43 45.28
C PHE A 80 3.28 14.77 44.90
N TYR A 81 3.20 15.77 45.79
CA TYR A 81 3.75 17.10 45.51
C TYR A 81 5.29 17.12 45.52
N HIS A 82 5.95 16.26 46.29
CA HIS A 82 7.39 16.04 46.19
C HIS A 82 7.78 15.53 44.80
N ALA A 83 7.12 14.47 44.33
CA ALA A 83 7.36 13.90 43.00
C ALA A 83 7.08 14.90 41.88
N LEU A 84 5.98 15.65 41.99
CA LEU A 84 5.61 16.67 41.02
C LEU A 84 6.61 17.84 41.01
N SER A 85 7.10 18.27 42.17
CA SER A 85 8.14 19.29 42.29
C SER A 85 9.44 18.83 41.61
N ALA A 86 9.88 17.59 41.90
CA ALA A 86 11.03 16.97 41.27
C ALA A 86 10.88 16.92 39.74
N GLN A 87 9.68 16.60 39.25
CA GLN A 87 9.40 16.58 37.81
C GLN A 87 9.48 17.98 37.18
N ARG A 88 8.99 19.03 37.87
CA ARG A 88 9.01 20.41 37.35
C ARG A 88 10.41 21.00 37.22
N ILE A 89 11.36 20.54 38.04
CA ILE A 89 12.77 20.95 37.98
C ILE A 89 13.65 20.00 37.16
N GLY A 90 13.07 18.98 36.53
CA GLY A 90 13.78 18.04 35.66
C GLY A 90 14.48 16.87 36.37
N PHE A 91 14.24 16.66 37.67
CA PHE A 91 14.76 15.52 38.43
C PHE A 91 13.89 14.27 38.22
N THR A 92 13.84 13.81 36.97
CA THR A 92 12.94 12.73 36.51
C THR A 92 13.13 11.41 37.26
N SER A 93 14.37 11.04 37.62
CA SER A 93 14.63 9.81 38.40
C SER A 93 14.04 9.87 39.81
N ILE A 94 14.13 11.03 40.46
CA ILE A 94 13.55 11.26 41.79
C ILE A 94 12.03 11.21 41.70
N ALA A 95 11.45 11.94 40.73
CA ALA A 95 10.01 11.93 40.48
C ALA A 95 9.47 10.51 40.23
N LYS A 96 10.13 9.74 39.34
CA LYS A 96 9.76 8.35 39.01
C LYS A 96 9.76 7.48 40.27
N ASN A 97 10.81 7.54 41.07
CA ASN A 97 10.94 6.74 42.29
C ASN A 97 9.83 7.09 43.30
N GLN A 98 9.56 8.38 43.49
CA GLN A 98 8.54 8.85 44.43
C GLN A 98 7.12 8.47 43.99
N PHE A 99 6.78 8.63 42.71
CA PHE A 99 5.49 8.17 42.19
C PHE A 99 5.33 6.64 42.27
N ARG A 100 6.40 5.86 42.01
CA ARG A 100 6.36 4.39 42.18
C ARG A 100 6.18 3.99 43.63
N GLN A 101 6.85 4.67 44.56
CA GLN A 101 6.71 4.41 46.00
C GLN A 101 5.31 4.76 46.49
N LEU A 102 4.77 5.91 46.10
CA LEU A 102 3.39 6.33 46.38
C LEU A 102 2.39 5.29 45.90
N LYS A 103 2.50 4.85 44.62
CA LYS A 103 1.61 3.82 44.06
C LYS A 103 1.73 2.47 44.77
N LYS A 104 2.93 2.10 45.21
CA LYS A 104 3.18 0.84 45.93
C LYS A 104 2.56 0.85 47.34
N LEU A 105 2.72 1.96 48.06
CA LEU A 105 2.27 2.09 49.45
C LEU A 105 0.77 2.40 49.55
N TYR A 106 0.24 3.17 48.60
CA TYR A 106 -1.13 3.69 48.65
C TYR A 106 -1.92 3.41 47.34
N PRO A 107 -2.08 2.14 46.93
CA PRO A 107 -2.71 1.80 45.64
C PRO A 107 -4.19 2.17 45.54
N ARG A 108 -4.87 2.44 46.67
CA ARG A 108 -6.29 2.83 46.75
C ARG A 108 -6.50 4.33 46.97
N TRP A 109 -5.44 5.13 46.85
CA TRP A 109 -5.54 6.57 47.03
C TRP A 109 -6.43 7.21 45.95
N PRO A 110 -7.36 8.13 46.28
CA PRO A 110 -8.32 8.65 45.29
C PRO A 110 -7.69 9.31 44.06
N GLN A 111 -6.48 9.85 44.18
CA GLN A 111 -5.75 10.49 43.08
C GLN A 111 -4.73 9.56 42.38
N ILE A 112 -4.87 8.24 42.53
CA ILE A 112 -3.92 7.28 41.93
C ILE A 112 -3.86 7.35 40.40
N ASP A 113 -4.95 7.77 39.75
CA ASP A 113 -5.01 7.97 38.31
C ASP A 113 -4.11 9.13 37.85
N GLU A 114 -4.04 10.20 38.64
CA GLU A 114 -3.12 11.31 38.39
C GLU A 114 -1.66 10.86 38.56
N VAL A 115 -1.38 9.99 39.55
CA VAL A 115 -0.06 9.36 39.72
C VAL A 115 0.31 8.51 38.52
N ASN A 116 -0.63 7.68 38.01
CA ASN A 116 -0.42 6.87 36.81
C ASN A 116 -0.12 7.74 35.59
N TYR A 117 -0.83 8.86 35.43
CA TYR A 117 -0.62 9.80 34.33
C TYR A 117 0.78 10.45 34.37
N TRP A 118 1.21 10.96 35.52
CA TRP A 118 2.54 11.55 35.66
C TRP A 118 3.66 10.52 35.49
N LEU A 119 3.46 9.31 36.01
CA LEU A 119 4.42 8.23 35.86
C LEU A 119 4.51 7.76 34.39
N ALA A 120 3.39 7.66 33.67
CA ALA A 120 3.36 7.39 32.23
C ALA A 120 4.07 8.48 31.43
N THR A 121 3.87 9.76 31.79
CA THR A 121 4.57 10.90 31.18
C THR A 121 6.09 10.74 31.30
N ILE A 122 6.58 10.33 32.48
CA ILE A 122 8.01 10.07 32.71
C ILE A 122 8.51 8.89 31.88
N TYR A 123 7.77 7.78 31.80
CA TYR A 123 8.16 6.65 30.96
C TYR A 123 8.23 7.03 29.47
N PHE A 124 7.28 7.83 28.97
CA PHE A 124 7.34 8.38 27.62
C PHE A 124 8.60 9.25 27.39
N GLN A 125 8.94 10.12 28.35
CA GLN A 125 10.16 10.93 28.29
C GLN A 125 11.45 10.09 28.21
N GLN A 126 11.44 8.90 28.80
CA GLN A 126 12.57 7.98 28.83
C GLN A 126 12.59 6.99 27.66
N GLY A 127 11.60 7.06 26.75
CA GLY A 127 11.47 6.12 25.62
C GLY A 127 10.95 4.73 26.03
N GLU A 128 10.46 4.56 27.26
CA GLU A 128 9.88 3.32 27.76
C GLU A 128 8.38 3.25 27.39
N PHE A 129 8.09 3.13 26.10
CA PHE A 129 6.74 3.29 25.54
C PHE A 129 5.72 2.27 26.08
N PHE A 130 6.08 0.99 26.17
CA PHE A 130 5.18 -0.08 26.64
C PHE A 130 4.74 0.14 28.11
N GLN A 131 5.68 0.53 28.97
CA GLN A 131 5.41 0.84 30.37
C GLN A 131 4.49 2.06 30.50
N ALA A 132 4.70 3.07 29.64
CA ALA A 132 3.84 4.25 29.60
C ALA A 132 2.41 3.89 29.19
N MET A 133 2.24 3.14 28.09
CA MET A 133 0.93 2.73 27.59
C MET A 133 0.16 1.89 28.62
N LYS A 134 0.81 0.89 29.24
CA LYS A 134 0.22 0.08 30.31
C LYS A 134 -0.29 0.91 31.51
N LEU A 135 0.39 2.00 31.84
CA LEU A 135 -0.05 2.89 32.92
C LEU A 135 -1.23 3.78 32.51
N LEU A 136 -1.35 4.14 31.24
CA LEU A 136 -2.50 4.89 30.75
C LEU A 136 -3.77 4.04 30.73
N GLU A 137 -3.67 2.75 30.40
CA GLU A 137 -4.82 1.85 30.35
C GLU A 137 -5.49 1.59 31.70
N VAL A 138 -4.72 1.66 32.80
CA VAL A 138 -5.27 1.41 34.14
C VAL A 138 -6.03 2.60 34.72
N ILE A 139 -5.91 3.79 34.12
CA ILE A 139 -6.60 5.01 34.57
C ILE A 139 -8.10 4.87 34.28
N GLN A 140 -8.93 5.03 35.32
CA GLN A 140 -10.37 4.88 35.24
C GLN A 140 -11.10 6.22 35.10
N ASP A 141 -10.51 7.31 35.58
CA ASP A 141 -11.09 8.64 35.48
C ASP A 141 -11.13 9.14 34.02
N ASN A 142 -12.34 9.22 33.47
CA ASN A 142 -12.59 9.67 32.11
C ASN A 142 -12.18 11.12 31.86
N SER A 143 -11.98 11.94 32.90
CA SER A 143 -11.49 13.32 32.75
C SER A 143 -10.08 13.38 32.14
N PHE A 144 -9.29 12.30 32.26
CA PHE A 144 -7.94 12.22 31.71
C PHE A 144 -7.89 11.87 30.23
N ARG A 145 -8.97 11.39 29.59
CA ARG A 145 -8.94 10.87 28.21
C ARG A 145 -8.28 11.83 27.22
N SER A 146 -8.71 13.10 27.21
CA SER A 146 -8.14 14.12 26.31
C SER A 146 -6.64 14.37 26.57
N SER A 147 -6.21 14.31 27.84
CA SER A 147 -4.81 14.47 28.23
C SER A 147 -3.98 13.25 27.85
N GLN A 148 -4.54 12.04 27.97
CA GLN A 148 -3.90 10.80 27.53
C GLN A 148 -3.67 10.80 26.03
N ASP A 149 -4.68 11.17 25.24
CA ASP A 149 -4.57 11.23 23.78
C ASP A 149 -3.52 12.27 23.36
N SER A 150 -3.54 13.46 23.97
CA SER A 150 -2.54 14.50 23.74
C SER A 150 -1.12 14.03 24.08
N LEU A 151 -0.97 13.28 25.18
CA LEU A 151 0.30 12.71 25.60
C LEU A 151 0.80 11.66 24.60
N LYS A 152 -0.03 10.70 24.22
CA LYS A 152 0.29 9.69 23.20
C LYS A 152 0.69 10.36 21.89
N GLN A 153 -0.09 11.32 21.41
CA GLN A 153 0.19 12.05 20.18
C GLN A 153 1.55 12.76 20.25
N ALA A 154 1.88 13.40 21.37
CA ALA A 154 3.13 14.16 21.55
C ALA A 154 4.41 13.29 21.53
N TYR A 155 4.31 12.01 21.89
CA TYR A 155 5.45 11.09 21.96
C TYR A 155 5.46 10.05 20.84
N LEU A 156 4.34 9.39 20.56
CA LEU A 156 4.27 8.35 19.52
C LEU A 156 4.49 8.92 18.11
N SER A 157 4.01 10.13 17.81
CA SER A 157 4.21 10.76 16.49
C SER A 157 5.67 11.08 16.15
N LYS A 158 6.56 11.08 17.14
CA LYS A 158 8.01 11.30 16.98
C LYS A 158 8.76 10.01 16.65
N ILE A 159 8.15 8.84 16.88
CA ILE A 159 8.75 7.54 16.58
C ILE A 159 8.78 7.38 15.05
N LYS A 160 9.98 7.15 14.51
CA LYS A 160 10.18 6.87 13.07
C LYS A 160 10.30 5.39 12.77
N ASP A 161 10.64 4.59 13.78
CA ASP A 161 10.76 3.15 13.68
C ASP A 161 9.38 2.51 13.55
N VAL A 162 9.09 2.00 12.36
CA VAL A 162 7.82 1.35 12.05
C VAL A 162 7.67 0.03 12.79
N GLU A 163 8.76 -0.71 13.01
CA GLU A 163 8.69 -2.02 13.67
C GLU A 163 8.34 -1.86 15.16
N LEU A 164 8.94 -0.87 15.83
CA LEU A 164 8.55 -0.52 17.19
C LEU A 164 7.06 -0.13 17.28
N LEU A 165 6.54 0.64 16.33
CA LEU A 165 5.13 1.03 16.31
C LEU A 165 4.19 -0.15 16.01
N LYS A 166 4.61 -1.13 15.20
CA LYS A 166 3.88 -2.38 15.01
C LYS A 166 3.79 -3.16 16.32
N MET A 167 4.91 -3.34 17.03
CA MET A 167 4.93 -4.04 18.31
C MET A 167 4.02 -3.36 19.36
N ILE A 168 4.02 -2.02 19.41
CA ILE A 168 3.10 -1.27 20.29
C ILE A 168 1.64 -1.46 19.84
N GLY A 169 1.37 -1.46 18.53
CA GLY A 169 0.05 -1.71 17.96
C GLY A 169 -0.48 -3.12 18.19
N GLU A 170 0.39 -4.12 18.25
CA GLU A 170 0.02 -5.50 18.58
C GLU A 170 -0.43 -5.63 20.05
N ASP A 171 0.22 -4.92 20.97
CA ASP A 171 -0.17 -4.88 22.40
C ASP A 171 -1.43 -4.02 22.63
N HIS A 172 -1.68 -3.04 21.75
CA HIS A 172 -2.79 -2.08 21.83
C HIS A 172 -3.58 -1.93 20.51
N PRO A 173 -4.25 -2.99 20.01
CA PRO A 173 -4.77 -3.06 18.63
C PRO A 173 -5.95 -2.13 18.33
N THR A 174 -6.58 -1.55 19.35
CA THR A 174 -7.73 -0.64 19.22
C THR A 174 -7.36 0.82 19.51
N ASP A 175 -6.11 1.10 19.92
CA ASP A 175 -5.69 2.46 20.29
C ASP A 175 -5.53 3.36 19.07
N LEU A 176 -6.34 4.42 19.02
CA LEU A 176 -6.42 5.34 17.90
C LEU A 176 -5.10 6.07 17.63
N GLU A 177 -4.39 6.49 18.69
CA GLU A 177 -3.19 7.31 18.55
C GLU A 177 -1.96 6.47 18.21
N VAL A 178 -1.93 5.20 18.63
CA VAL A 178 -0.96 4.21 18.14
C VAL A 178 -1.16 3.96 16.64
N ALA A 179 -2.40 3.69 16.21
CA ALA A 179 -2.73 3.47 14.80
C ALA A 179 -2.37 4.69 13.94
N ARG A 180 -2.66 5.92 14.43
CA ARG A 180 -2.31 7.17 13.77
C ARG A 180 -0.79 7.35 13.65
N ALA A 181 -0.05 7.07 14.71
CA ALA A 181 1.41 7.17 14.70
C ALA A 181 2.04 6.17 13.74
N LEU A 182 1.57 4.91 13.72
CA LEU A 182 2.00 3.87 12.80
C LEU A 182 1.69 4.25 11.34
N ALA A 183 0.46 4.68 11.05
CA ALA A 183 0.07 5.15 9.72
C ALA A 183 0.94 6.32 9.25
N THR A 184 1.22 7.28 10.13
CA THR A 184 2.09 8.43 9.85
C THR A 184 3.54 8.00 9.59
N ALA A 185 4.09 7.08 10.39
CA ALA A 185 5.45 6.59 10.23
C ALA A 185 5.62 5.81 8.91
N ILE A 186 4.63 4.98 8.56
CA ILE A 186 4.58 4.27 7.26
C ILE A 186 4.48 5.29 6.12
N GLY A 187 3.53 6.23 6.18
CA GLY A 187 3.34 7.23 5.13
C GLY A 187 4.54 8.17 4.92
N ARG A 188 5.34 8.44 5.97
CA ARG A 188 6.59 9.21 5.88
C ARG A 188 7.70 8.53 5.11
N LYS A 189 7.72 7.19 4.99
CA LYS A 189 8.74 6.49 4.18
C LYS A 189 8.61 6.80 2.68
N GLY A 190 7.46 7.32 2.22
CA GLY A 190 7.20 7.57 0.80
C GLY A 190 7.01 6.27 0.02
N LEU A 191 6.88 6.34 -1.31
CA LEU A 191 6.87 5.17 -2.18
C LEU A 191 8.23 5.00 -2.87
N PRO A 192 8.68 3.75 -3.09
CA PRO A 192 8.08 2.49 -2.65
C PRO A 192 8.27 2.18 -1.15
N ASN A 193 7.27 1.54 -0.52
CA ASN A 193 7.33 1.12 0.89
C ASN A 193 6.66 -0.25 1.08
N GLU A 194 7.38 -1.18 1.71
CA GLU A 194 6.92 -2.55 2.01
C GLU A 194 5.73 -2.60 2.98
N ASP A 195 5.60 -1.61 3.86
CA ASP A 195 4.53 -1.52 4.85
C ASP A 195 3.25 -0.87 4.29
N ILE A 196 3.18 -0.59 2.99
CA ILE A 196 2.06 0.18 2.41
C ILE A 196 0.72 -0.55 2.53
N HIS A 197 0.72 -1.89 2.47
CA HIS A 197 -0.48 -2.70 2.67
C HIS A 197 -1.02 -2.59 4.10
N LEU A 198 -0.13 -2.39 5.08
CA LEU A 198 -0.52 -2.17 6.47
C LEU A 198 -1.15 -0.77 6.64
N LEU A 199 -0.64 0.25 5.93
CA LEU A 199 -1.32 1.55 5.87
C LEU A 199 -2.71 1.44 5.25
N ASP A 200 -2.86 0.68 4.16
CA ASP A 200 -4.16 0.44 3.54
C ASP A 200 -5.13 -0.25 4.53
N SER A 201 -4.69 -1.26 5.28
CA SER A 201 -5.55 -1.90 6.28
C SER A 201 -5.93 -0.98 7.43
N ILE A 202 -4.99 -0.17 7.94
CA ILE A 202 -5.25 0.78 9.04
C ILE A 202 -6.24 1.86 8.58
N THR A 203 -6.04 2.41 7.38
CA THR A 203 -6.92 3.45 6.83
C THR A 203 -8.34 2.93 6.59
N ILE A 204 -8.51 1.69 6.14
CA ILE A 204 -9.81 1.02 6.03
C ILE A 204 -10.45 0.84 7.43
N GLN A 205 -9.69 0.33 8.40
CA GLN A 205 -10.19 0.06 9.75
C GLN A 205 -10.75 1.33 10.43
N TYR A 206 -10.06 2.46 10.28
CA TYR A 206 -10.43 3.72 10.94
C TYR A 206 -11.19 4.70 10.03
N ASN A 207 -11.54 4.28 8.80
CA ASN A 207 -12.20 5.11 7.79
C ASN A 207 -11.45 6.44 7.53
N TRP A 208 -10.11 6.36 7.44
CA TRP A 208 -9.27 7.48 7.10
C TRP A 208 -8.92 7.49 5.62
N ARG A 209 -8.56 8.66 5.10
CA ARG A 209 -8.03 8.78 3.75
C ARG A 209 -6.53 8.51 3.78
N ARG A 210 -6.05 7.68 2.86
CA ARG A 210 -4.63 7.32 2.75
C ARG A 210 -3.75 8.55 2.55
N GLU A 211 -4.24 9.52 1.79
CA GLU A 211 -3.57 10.76 1.43
C GLU A 211 -3.25 11.63 2.65
N ASP A 212 -4.02 11.50 3.74
CA ASP A 212 -3.81 12.26 4.98
C ASP A 212 -2.50 11.85 5.69
N PHE A 213 -1.95 10.67 5.39
CA PHE A 213 -0.72 10.14 5.99
C PHE A 213 0.47 10.12 5.05
N MET A 214 0.22 10.14 3.74
CA MET A 214 1.28 10.13 2.76
C MET A 214 2.00 11.47 2.75
N VAL A 215 3.25 11.48 3.19
CA VAL A 215 4.12 12.63 2.97
C VAL A 215 4.66 12.51 1.55
N ILE A 216 4.03 13.21 0.62
CA ILE A 216 4.65 13.53 -0.67
C ILE A 216 5.73 14.56 -0.32
N PRO A 217 7.04 14.24 -0.40
CA PRO A 217 8.06 15.23 -0.17
C PRO A 217 7.85 16.34 -1.21
N PRO A 218 7.64 17.62 -0.82
CA PRO A 218 7.39 18.70 -1.77
C PRO A 218 8.65 19.12 -2.58
N SER A 219 9.48 18.17 -3.00
CA SER A 219 10.76 18.42 -3.68
C SER A 219 11.20 17.31 -4.66
N ARG A 220 10.29 16.51 -5.22
CA ARG A 220 10.64 15.44 -6.19
C ARG A 220 10.00 15.55 -7.57
N VAL A 221 9.32 16.63 -7.96
CA VAL A 221 9.08 16.84 -9.40
C VAL A 221 10.41 17.28 -10.02
N ARG A 222 11.28 16.32 -10.35
CA ARG A 222 12.47 16.57 -11.13
C ARG A 222 12.07 16.58 -12.59
N LEU A 223 11.59 17.74 -13.04
CA LEU A 223 11.43 17.98 -14.46
C LEU A 223 12.81 17.98 -15.12
N LYS A 224 12.89 17.41 -16.31
CA LYS A 224 14.08 17.44 -17.16
C LYS A 224 13.67 17.98 -18.51
N ASP A 225 14.57 18.73 -19.15
CA ASP A 225 14.38 19.15 -20.54
C ASP A 225 14.32 17.95 -21.49
N ARG A 226 14.86 16.81 -21.06
CA ARG A 226 14.98 15.55 -21.80
C ARG A 226 14.97 14.36 -20.85
N TYR A 227 14.10 13.39 -21.14
CA TYR A 227 13.98 12.14 -20.37
C TYR A 227 14.62 10.99 -21.11
N ARG A 228 15.45 10.19 -20.43
CA ARG A 228 16.09 9.00 -21.01
C ARG A 228 15.27 7.76 -20.72
N ILE A 229 14.75 7.12 -21.77
CA ILE A 229 14.00 5.88 -21.69
C ILE A 229 14.80 4.77 -22.35
N SER A 230 15.14 3.74 -21.58
CA SER A 230 15.92 2.59 -22.02
C SER A 230 15.02 1.40 -22.30
N LEU A 231 15.00 0.93 -23.55
CA LEU A 231 14.27 -0.27 -23.97
C LEU A 231 15.19 -1.48 -23.90
N LEU A 232 14.80 -2.49 -23.13
CA LEU A 232 15.50 -3.79 -23.09
C LEU A 232 14.61 -4.81 -23.77
N PHE A 233 14.70 -4.93 -25.09
CA PHE A 233 13.91 -5.90 -25.86
C PHE A 233 14.81 -6.86 -26.64
N PRO A 234 14.35 -8.09 -26.92
CA PRO A 234 15.07 -9.02 -27.78
C PRO A 234 14.82 -8.68 -29.25
N PHE A 235 15.54 -7.66 -29.72
CA PHE A 235 15.52 -7.24 -31.13
C PHE A 235 16.23 -8.26 -32.03
N ARG A 236 17.10 -9.12 -31.48
CA ARG A 236 17.87 -10.12 -32.23
C ARG A 236 18.43 -9.53 -33.52
N ALA A 237 18.98 -8.32 -33.41
CA ALA A 237 19.29 -7.44 -34.53
C ALA A 237 20.29 -8.07 -35.49
N ALA A 238 21.21 -8.89 -34.97
CA ALA A 238 22.17 -9.67 -35.74
C ALA A 238 21.52 -10.72 -36.67
N THR A 239 20.26 -11.09 -36.44
CA THR A 239 19.51 -12.05 -37.27
C THR A 239 18.51 -11.40 -38.22
N LEU A 240 18.49 -10.06 -38.28
CA LEU A 240 17.58 -9.32 -39.14
C LEU A 240 18.13 -9.24 -40.55
N GLU A 241 17.43 -9.90 -41.47
CA GLU A 241 17.68 -9.77 -42.91
C GLU A 241 16.83 -8.62 -43.51
N PRO A 242 17.36 -7.84 -44.47
CA PRO A 242 16.62 -6.79 -45.18
C PRO A 242 15.64 -7.38 -46.21
N THR A 243 14.74 -8.25 -45.75
CA THR A 243 13.72 -8.94 -46.54
C THR A 243 12.32 -8.41 -46.22
N PRO A 244 11.36 -8.42 -47.16
CA PRO A 244 9.95 -8.16 -46.85
C PRO A 244 9.31 -9.26 -46.00
N GLU A 245 9.94 -10.42 -45.85
CA GLU A 245 9.39 -11.53 -45.08
C GLU A 245 9.16 -11.18 -43.61
N ARG A 246 8.16 -11.85 -43.01
CA ARG A 246 7.82 -11.68 -41.59
C ARG A 246 8.95 -12.25 -40.73
N LYS A 247 9.52 -11.42 -39.86
CA LYS A 247 10.60 -11.81 -38.95
C LYS A 247 10.03 -12.53 -37.72
N LYS A 248 10.84 -13.39 -37.10
CA LYS A 248 10.45 -14.10 -35.87
C LYS A 248 10.07 -13.16 -34.73
N ASN A 249 10.75 -12.02 -34.64
CA ASN A 249 10.54 -10.98 -33.64
C ASN A 249 9.77 -9.77 -34.20
N GLN A 250 9.02 -9.94 -35.29
CA GLN A 250 8.29 -8.86 -35.98
C GLN A 250 7.41 -8.03 -35.03
N GLN A 251 6.72 -8.67 -34.08
CA GLN A 251 5.86 -7.99 -33.11
C GLN A 251 6.65 -7.01 -32.21
N ILE A 252 7.90 -7.34 -31.88
CA ILE A 252 8.80 -6.50 -31.08
C ILE A 252 9.27 -5.29 -31.90
N LEU A 253 9.59 -5.52 -33.18
CA LEU A 253 9.97 -4.44 -34.10
C LEU A 253 8.81 -3.47 -34.31
N GLU A 254 7.59 -3.97 -34.48
CA GLU A 254 6.38 -3.15 -34.63
C GLU A 254 6.08 -2.33 -33.38
N LEU A 255 6.20 -2.93 -32.19
CA LEU A 255 6.08 -2.23 -30.91
C LEU A 255 7.08 -1.07 -30.84
N TYR A 256 8.35 -1.33 -31.18
CA TYR A 256 9.39 -0.31 -31.20
C TYR A 256 9.15 0.80 -32.25
N GLN A 257 8.65 0.46 -33.43
CA GLN A 257 8.25 1.44 -34.46
C GLN A 257 7.16 2.37 -33.94
N GLY A 258 6.16 1.81 -33.26
CA GLY A 258 5.11 2.57 -32.57
C GLY A 258 5.69 3.55 -31.55
N MET A 259 6.57 3.08 -30.68
CA MET A 259 7.25 3.91 -29.69
C MET A 259 8.07 5.05 -30.33
N LYS A 260 8.83 4.76 -31.39
CA LYS A 260 9.59 5.79 -32.13
C LYS A 260 8.68 6.85 -32.74
N LEU A 261 7.53 6.47 -33.28
CA LEU A 261 6.58 7.43 -33.83
C LEU A 261 5.96 8.30 -32.73
N ALA A 262 5.70 7.74 -31.55
CA ALA A 262 5.24 8.51 -30.39
C ALA A 262 6.29 9.51 -29.91
N VAL A 263 7.58 9.15 -29.88
CA VAL A 263 8.67 10.09 -29.56
C VAL A 263 8.67 11.30 -30.52
N ASP A 264 8.51 11.07 -31.82
CA ASP A 264 8.41 12.17 -32.79
C ASP A 264 7.18 13.06 -32.54
N SER A 265 6.04 12.45 -32.17
CA SER A 265 4.82 13.18 -31.82
C SER A 265 4.98 14.00 -30.54
N LEU A 266 5.63 13.44 -29.52
CA LEU A 266 5.93 14.09 -28.25
C LEU A 266 6.84 15.31 -28.44
N ALA A 267 7.88 15.18 -29.27
CA ALA A 267 8.81 16.26 -29.59
C ALA A 267 8.10 17.48 -30.21
N LYS A 268 7.09 17.25 -31.08
CA LYS A 268 6.25 18.33 -31.64
C LYS A 268 5.44 19.09 -30.60
N THR A 269 5.27 18.53 -29.40
CA THR A 269 4.57 19.16 -28.27
C THR A 269 5.52 19.65 -27.17
N GLY A 270 6.84 19.66 -27.43
CA GLY A 270 7.86 20.12 -26.49
C GLY A 270 8.36 19.06 -25.50
N VAL A 271 7.94 17.80 -25.62
CA VAL A 271 8.39 16.71 -24.76
C VAL A 271 9.54 15.96 -25.42
N ASN A 272 10.75 16.11 -24.90
CA ASN A 272 11.93 15.46 -25.47
C ASN A 272 12.24 14.13 -24.76
N VAL A 273 12.28 13.05 -25.55
CA VAL A 273 12.59 11.70 -25.07
C VAL A 273 13.80 11.15 -25.81
N ASP A 274 14.83 10.75 -25.06
CA ASP A 274 15.94 9.94 -25.56
C ASP A 274 15.58 8.47 -25.43
N LEU A 275 15.07 7.90 -26.53
CA LEU A 275 14.73 6.49 -26.59
C LEU A 275 15.95 5.66 -27.01
N VAL A 276 16.55 4.95 -26.05
CA VAL A 276 17.75 4.13 -26.27
C VAL A 276 17.36 2.65 -26.26
N ALA A 277 17.66 1.94 -27.34
CA ALA A 277 17.34 0.53 -27.48
C ALA A 277 18.56 -0.35 -27.20
N TYR A 278 18.39 -1.33 -26.31
CA TYR A 278 19.36 -2.36 -25.99
C TYR A 278 18.80 -3.72 -26.36
N ASP A 279 19.53 -4.46 -27.19
CA ASP A 279 19.13 -5.79 -27.65
C ASP A 279 19.49 -6.85 -26.61
N THR A 280 18.48 -7.47 -26.00
CA THR A 280 18.69 -8.54 -25.02
C THR A 280 19.03 -9.89 -25.66
N ASP A 281 18.79 -10.03 -26.97
CA ASP A 281 18.97 -11.25 -27.76
C ASP A 281 18.36 -12.54 -27.18
N ARG A 282 17.39 -12.42 -26.24
CA ARG A 282 16.88 -13.55 -25.42
C ARG A 282 17.99 -14.29 -24.66
N ASN A 283 19.02 -13.58 -24.22
CA ASN A 283 20.19 -14.17 -23.60
C ASN A 283 20.53 -13.50 -22.25
N LEU A 284 20.62 -14.30 -21.17
CA LEU A 284 20.86 -13.79 -19.81
C LEU A 284 22.24 -13.18 -19.62
N GLU A 285 23.28 -13.70 -20.28
CA GLU A 285 24.65 -13.16 -20.20
C GLU A 285 24.71 -11.77 -20.87
N THR A 286 24.03 -11.63 -22.00
CA THR A 286 23.85 -10.36 -22.71
C THR A 286 23.13 -9.36 -21.81
N ILE A 287 22.04 -9.76 -21.15
CA ILE A 287 21.34 -8.92 -20.19
C ILE A 287 22.27 -8.48 -19.05
N GLN A 288 23.01 -9.39 -18.42
CA GLN A 288 23.95 -9.04 -17.35
C GLN A 288 25.02 -8.04 -17.83
N SER A 289 25.56 -8.25 -19.03
CA SER A 289 26.50 -7.33 -19.66
C SER A 289 25.88 -5.95 -19.87
N LEU A 290 24.65 -5.88 -20.39
CA LEU A 290 23.91 -4.62 -20.56
C LEU A 290 23.66 -3.91 -19.22
N LEU A 291 23.25 -4.65 -18.18
CA LEU A 291 22.99 -4.10 -16.85
C LEU A 291 24.26 -3.57 -16.16
N SER A 292 25.45 -4.05 -16.56
CA SER A 292 26.72 -3.53 -16.04
C SER A 292 27.10 -2.15 -16.58
N LYS A 293 26.44 -1.68 -17.66
CA LYS A 293 26.79 -0.42 -18.33
C LYS A 293 26.43 0.79 -17.45
N PRO A 294 27.39 1.70 -17.17
CA PRO A 294 27.12 2.89 -16.36
C PRO A 294 26.00 3.77 -16.93
N GLU A 295 25.90 3.85 -18.26
CA GLU A 295 24.88 4.64 -18.93
C GLU A 295 23.44 4.17 -18.64
N LEU A 296 23.23 2.89 -18.34
CA LEU A 296 21.89 2.36 -18.04
C LEU A 296 21.39 2.84 -16.68
N LYS A 297 22.29 3.10 -15.72
CA LYS A 297 21.98 3.69 -14.41
C LYS A 297 21.44 5.13 -14.51
N SER A 298 21.67 5.80 -15.64
CA SER A 298 21.17 7.15 -15.91
C SER A 298 19.76 7.19 -16.51
N SER A 299 19.12 6.03 -16.71
CA SER A 299 17.77 5.94 -17.26
C SER A 299 16.76 6.52 -16.29
N ASP A 300 15.82 7.33 -16.80
CA ASP A 300 14.67 7.80 -16.04
C ASP A 300 13.55 6.74 -16.01
N LEU A 301 13.53 5.88 -17.02
CA LEU A 301 12.62 4.75 -17.14
C LEU A 301 13.28 3.61 -17.91
N ILE A 302 13.03 2.38 -17.47
CA ILE A 302 13.30 1.16 -18.23
C ILE A 302 11.98 0.57 -18.70
N ILE A 303 11.92 0.14 -19.97
CA ILE A 303 10.77 -0.57 -20.53
C ILE A 303 11.27 -1.91 -21.07
N GLY A 304 10.56 -2.98 -20.70
CA GLY A 304 11.03 -4.35 -20.87
C GLY A 304 11.77 -4.84 -19.62
N PRO A 305 12.14 -6.12 -19.57
CA PRO A 305 12.13 -7.06 -20.69
C PRO A 305 10.74 -7.63 -20.98
N LEU A 306 10.66 -8.42 -22.04
CA LEU A 306 9.39 -8.98 -22.53
C LEU A 306 9.10 -10.37 -21.97
N PHE A 307 10.07 -11.03 -21.32
CA PHE A 307 9.95 -12.43 -20.93
C PHE A 307 10.29 -12.65 -19.45
N ALA A 308 9.65 -13.66 -18.85
CA ALA A 308 9.71 -13.94 -17.41
C ALA A 308 11.12 -14.30 -16.91
N ASP A 309 11.84 -15.09 -17.69
CA ASP A 309 13.24 -15.47 -17.46
C ASP A 309 14.18 -14.25 -17.46
N GLU A 310 13.95 -13.28 -18.35
CA GLU A 310 14.72 -12.05 -18.43
C GLU A 310 14.37 -11.04 -17.32
N ALA A 311 13.15 -11.08 -16.80
CA ALA A 311 12.62 -10.04 -15.93
C ALA A 311 13.32 -9.95 -14.58
N LYS A 312 13.75 -11.07 -14.00
CA LYS A 312 14.38 -11.09 -12.67
C LYS A 312 15.63 -10.20 -12.56
N PRO A 313 16.67 -10.35 -13.40
CA PRO A 313 17.86 -9.49 -13.32
C PRO A 313 17.54 -8.01 -13.58
N VAL A 314 16.63 -7.71 -14.52
CA VAL A 314 16.23 -6.31 -14.80
C VAL A 314 15.44 -5.70 -13.64
N GLN A 315 14.56 -6.47 -13.00
CA GLN A 315 13.85 -6.05 -11.80
C GLN A 315 14.80 -5.74 -10.65
N SER A 316 15.79 -6.60 -10.40
CA SER A 316 16.81 -6.35 -9.37
C SER A 316 17.59 -5.06 -9.65
N PHE A 317 18.02 -4.85 -10.90
CA PHE A 317 18.73 -3.64 -11.31
C PHE A 317 17.86 -2.37 -11.12
N SER A 318 16.62 -2.40 -11.57
CA SER A 318 15.67 -1.28 -11.42
C SER A 318 15.40 -0.96 -9.95
N LYS A 319 15.28 -1.97 -9.09
CA LYS A 319 15.10 -1.81 -7.64
C LYS A 319 16.33 -1.18 -6.98
N GLU A 320 17.52 -1.71 -7.26
CA GLU A 320 18.80 -1.25 -6.69
C GLU A 320 19.10 0.20 -7.08
N ASN A 321 18.84 0.57 -8.33
CA ASN A 321 19.13 1.91 -8.85
C ASN A 321 17.95 2.89 -8.74
N GLN A 322 16.83 2.45 -8.13
CA GLN A 322 15.60 3.25 -7.98
C GLN A 322 15.06 3.82 -9.31
N ILE A 323 15.11 3.02 -10.37
CA ILE A 323 14.64 3.39 -11.71
C ILE A 323 13.24 2.80 -11.92
N ASN A 324 12.29 3.60 -12.40
CA ASN A 324 10.96 3.10 -12.77
C ASN A 324 11.07 2.02 -13.86
N LEU A 325 10.20 1.01 -13.79
CA LEU A 325 10.22 -0.12 -14.71
C LEU A 325 8.82 -0.43 -15.24
N ILE A 326 8.62 -0.33 -16.55
CA ILE A 326 7.48 -0.95 -17.22
C ILE A 326 7.90 -2.33 -17.68
N VAL A 327 7.53 -3.34 -16.89
CA VAL A 327 7.86 -4.73 -17.17
C VAL A 327 6.84 -5.32 -18.12
N ASN A 328 7.30 -6.00 -19.16
CA ASN A 328 6.49 -6.55 -20.24
C ASN A 328 5.28 -5.67 -20.66
N PRO A 329 5.49 -4.66 -21.51
CA PRO A 329 4.51 -3.61 -21.84
C PRO A 329 3.18 -4.08 -22.43
N VAL A 330 3.08 -5.36 -22.82
CA VAL A 330 1.88 -5.95 -23.43
C VAL A 330 1.29 -7.10 -22.60
N SER A 331 1.79 -7.34 -21.38
CA SER A 331 1.33 -8.45 -20.53
C SER A 331 0.42 -7.97 -19.39
N SER A 332 -0.61 -8.76 -19.13
CA SER A 332 -1.51 -8.64 -17.97
C SER A 332 -1.09 -9.49 -16.76
N ASN A 333 0.14 -10.03 -16.76
CA ASN A 333 0.60 -10.90 -15.67
C ASN A 333 1.17 -10.09 -14.50
N SER A 334 0.42 -10.02 -13.39
CA SER A 334 0.80 -9.35 -12.15
C SER A 334 2.03 -9.96 -11.45
N ASP A 335 2.42 -11.20 -11.79
CA ASP A 335 3.61 -11.85 -11.21
C ASP A 335 4.90 -11.05 -11.46
N PHE A 336 4.95 -10.29 -12.56
CA PHE A 336 6.08 -9.42 -12.86
C PHE A 336 6.28 -8.28 -11.84
N LEU A 337 5.31 -8.04 -10.95
CA LEU A 337 5.34 -6.94 -9.97
C LEU A 337 5.85 -7.36 -8.59
N LYS A 338 5.95 -8.67 -8.29
CA LYS A 338 6.14 -9.18 -6.93
C LYS A 338 7.45 -8.72 -6.26
N ASP A 339 8.55 -8.66 -7.01
CA ASP A 339 9.90 -8.50 -6.43
C ASP A 339 10.42 -7.04 -6.44
N ASN A 340 9.84 -6.20 -7.30
CA ASN A 340 10.30 -4.84 -7.53
C ASN A 340 9.15 -3.84 -7.36
N PRO A 341 9.18 -2.97 -6.33
CA PRO A 341 8.12 -2.01 -6.10
C PRO A 341 8.15 -0.81 -7.08
N ASN A 342 9.24 -0.63 -7.84
CA ASN A 342 9.34 0.34 -8.93
C ASN A 342 8.77 -0.19 -10.26
N ALA A 343 8.38 -1.47 -10.30
CA ALA A 343 7.78 -2.09 -11.47
C ALA A 343 6.28 -1.77 -11.56
N LEU A 344 5.80 -1.57 -12.79
CA LEU A 344 4.39 -1.39 -13.12
C LEU A 344 4.03 -2.09 -14.44
N LEU A 345 2.76 -2.45 -14.60
CA LEU A 345 2.18 -2.92 -15.85
C LEU A 345 1.46 -1.77 -16.57
N PHE A 346 1.73 -1.62 -17.87
CA PHE A 346 0.95 -0.69 -18.71
C PHE A 346 -0.41 -1.27 -19.10
N GLN A 347 -0.54 -2.60 -19.15
CA GLN A 347 -1.80 -3.29 -19.34
C GLN A 347 -2.51 -3.50 -17.99
N PRO A 348 -3.84 -3.62 -17.99
CA PRO A 348 -4.56 -4.11 -16.82
C PRO A 348 -4.14 -5.54 -16.50
N SER A 349 -4.04 -5.88 -15.21
CA SER A 349 -3.77 -7.25 -14.80
C SER A 349 -5.00 -8.15 -14.99
N HIS A 350 -4.80 -9.47 -15.00
CA HIS A 350 -5.91 -10.43 -15.05
C HIS A 350 -6.90 -10.25 -13.88
N GLU A 351 -6.39 -9.89 -12.69
CA GLU A 351 -7.19 -9.54 -11.52
C GLU A 351 -8.05 -8.29 -11.78
N THR A 352 -7.44 -7.23 -12.32
CA THR A 352 -8.16 -5.99 -12.65
C THR A 352 -9.21 -6.21 -13.73
N ILE A 353 -8.91 -6.99 -14.78
CA ILE A 353 -9.88 -7.34 -15.83
C ILE A 353 -11.09 -8.05 -15.24
N GLY A 354 -10.87 -9.07 -14.39
CA GLY A 354 -11.95 -9.81 -13.73
C GLY A 354 -12.80 -8.90 -12.84
N ARG A 355 -12.15 -8.13 -11.96
CA ARG A 355 -12.83 -7.21 -11.02
C ARG A 355 -13.64 -6.13 -11.75
N LYS A 356 -13.05 -5.48 -12.77
CA LYS A 356 -13.71 -4.43 -13.54
C LYS A 356 -14.86 -4.99 -14.38
N SER A 357 -14.74 -6.21 -14.90
CA SER A 357 -15.83 -6.89 -15.60
C SER A 357 -17.02 -7.15 -14.69
N ALA A 358 -16.78 -7.54 -13.43
CA ALA A 358 -17.84 -7.69 -12.43
C ALA A 358 -18.49 -6.36 -12.06
N GLU A 359 -17.70 -5.30 -11.85
CA GLU A 359 -18.19 -3.93 -11.61
C GLU A 359 -19.08 -3.44 -12.76
N TRP A 360 -18.63 -3.64 -14.00
CA TRP A 360 -19.39 -3.25 -15.18
C TRP A 360 -20.67 -4.07 -15.33
N MET A 361 -20.59 -5.40 -15.18
CA MET A 361 -21.75 -6.29 -15.22
C MET A 361 -22.80 -5.89 -14.17
N ALA A 362 -22.39 -5.66 -12.93
CA ALA A 362 -23.27 -5.26 -11.84
C ALA A 362 -24.07 -4.00 -12.18
N GLY A 363 -23.46 -3.01 -12.85
CA GLY A 363 -24.12 -1.79 -13.28
C GLY A 363 -25.19 -1.99 -14.36
N LYS A 364 -25.16 -3.10 -15.12
CA LYS A 364 -26.06 -3.36 -16.26
C LYS A 364 -27.09 -4.46 -16.01
N LEU A 365 -26.82 -5.38 -15.09
CA LEU A 365 -27.69 -6.52 -14.82
C LEU A 365 -29.04 -6.11 -14.20
N LYS A 366 -30.14 -6.50 -14.86
CA LYS A 366 -31.50 -6.48 -14.31
C LYS A 366 -31.73 -7.62 -13.31
N LYS A 367 -31.23 -8.81 -13.62
CA LYS A 367 -31.26 -10.00 -12.75
C LYS A 367 -29.86 -10.21 -12.21
N LYS A 368 -29.74 -10.23 -10.88
CA LYS A 368 -28.45 -10.31 -10.19
C LYS A 368 -27.96 -11.75 -10.05
N ASN A 369 -27.99 -12.50 -11.15
CA ASN A 369 -27.45 -13.84 -11.18
C ASN A 369 -26.62 -14.07 -12.44
N CYS A 370 -25.50 -14.77 -12.31
CA CYS A 370 -24.61 -15.03 -13.43
C CYS A 370 -23.97 -16.41 -13.38
N LEU A 371 -23.47 -16.82 -14.54
CA LEU A 371 -22.56 -17.95 -14.68
C LEU A 371 -21.14 -17.47 -14.97
N VAL A 372 -20.16 -18.29 -14.60
CA VAL A 372 -18.76 -18.06 -14.93
C VAL A 372 -18.17 -19.29 -15.61
N TYR A 373 -17.60 -19.12 -16.79
CA TYR A 373 -16.82 -20.15 -17.48
C TYR A 373 -15.39 -19.69 -17.64
N TYR A 374 -14.43 -20.55 -17.36
CA TYR A 374 -13.01 -20.22 -17.51
C TYR A 374 -12.21 -21.44 -17.95
N SER A 375 -11.07 -21.22 -18.61
CA SER A 375 -10.21 -22.34 -19.03
C SER A 375 -9.38 -22.89 -17.86
N ASP A 376 -8.66 -23.98 -18.10
CA ASP A 376 -7.72 -24.57 -17.15
C ASP A 376 -6.39 -23.80 -17.03
N SER A 377 -6.24 -22.67 -17.73
CA SER A 377 -5.04 -21.85 -17.61
C SER A 377 -5.00 -21.09 -16.27
N PRO A 378 -3.82 -20.95 -15.62
CA PRO A 378 -3.71 -20.22 -14.37
C PRO A 378 -4.17 -18.76 -14.46
N LYS A 379 -3.87 -18.07 -15.56
CA LYS A 379 -4.28 -16.67 -15.78
C LYS A 379 -5.80 -16.51 -15.84
N ASP A 380 -6.49 -17.47 -16.44
CA ASP A 380 -7.93 -17.47 -16.60
C ASP A 380 -8.62 -17.77 -15.27
N SER A 381 -8.04 -18.69 -14.50
CA SER A 381 -8.47 -18.98 -13.12
C SER A 381 -8.34 -17.75 -12.22
N VAL A 382 -7.24 -17.01 -12.32
CA VAL A 382 -7.03 -15.75 -11.57
C VAL A 382 -8.06 -14.69 -11.96
N MET A 383 -8.32 -14.52 -13.26
CA MET A 383 -9.33 -13.59 -13.75
C MET A 383 -10.75 -13.97 -13.28
N ALA A 384 -11.13 -15.24 -13.41
CA ALA A 384 -12.42 -15.76 -12.97
C ALA A 384 -12.61 -15.61 -11.47
N PHE A 385 -11.60 -15.94 -10.67
CA PHE A 385 -11.65 -15.79 -9.22
C PHE A 385 -11.91 -14.34 -8.80
N ASN A 386 -11.18 -13.39 -9.40
CA ASN A 386 -11.35 -11.97 -9.08
C ASN A 386 -12.70 -11.41 -9.56
N PHE A 387 -13.22 -11.90 -10.69
CA PHE A 387 -14.58 -11.62 -11.11
C PHE A 387 -15.59 -12.14 -10.08
N ILE A 388 -15.52 -13.42 -9.69
CA ILE A 388 -16.46 -14.07 -8.76
C ILE A 388 -16.45 -13.34 -7.42
N LYS A 389 -15.27 -13.11 -6.85
CA LYS A 389 -15.11 -12.38 -5.59
C LYS A 389 -15.80 -11.02 -5.65
N ARG A 390 -15.51 -10.23 -6.69
CA ARG A 390 -16.09 -8.89 -6.83
C ARG A 390 -17.59 -8.93 -7.12
N ALA A 391 -18.06 -9.89 -7.90
CA ALA A 391 -19.48 -10.07 -8.22
C ALA A 391 -20.29 -10.34 -6.95
N LEU A 392 -19.80 -11.22 -6.07
CA LEU A 392 -20.42 -11.52 -4.78
C LEU A 392 -20.46 -10.29 -3.86
N GLU A 393 -19.36 -9.53 -3.76
CA GLU A 393 -19.31 -8.25 -3.02
C GLU A 393 -20.34 -7.22 -3.52
N LEU A 394 -20.66 -7.26 -4.81
CA LEU A 394 -21.64 -6.36 -5.45
C LEU A 394 -23.07 -6.92 -5.45
N GLY A 395 -23.32 -8.04 -4.77
CA GLY A 395 -24.64 -8.66 -4.64
C GLY A 395 -25.12 -9.41 -5.88
N ILE A 396 -24.20 -9.82 -6.78
CA ILE A 396 -24.51 -10.77 -7.86
C ILE A 396 -24.38 -12.20 -7.32
N ASP A 397 -25.41 -13.00 -7.50
CA ASP A 397 -25.41 -14.43 -7.23
C ASP A 397 -24.69 -15.20 -8.34
N VAL A 398 -23.51 -15.73 -8.06
CA VAL A 398 -22.76 -16.60 -8.98
C VAL A 398 -23.33 -18.01 -8.85
N VAL A 399 -24.39 -18.29 -9.63
CA VAL A 399 -25.16 -19.53 -9.56
C VAL A 399 -24.30 -20.76 -9.84
N TYR A 400 -23.35 -20.61 -10.77
CA TYR A 400 -22.43 -21.67 -11.15
C TYR A 400 -21.18 -21.13 -11.81
N ALA A 401 -20.02 -21.68 -11.43
CA ALA A 401 -18.72 -21.39 -12.01
C ALA A 401 -18.04 -22.71 -12.38
N GLU A 402 -17.52 -22.81 -13.61
CA GLU A 402 -16.91 -24.05 -14.12
C GLU A 402 -15.58 -23.79 -14.82
N GLU A 403 -14.54 -24.49 -14.35
CA GLU A 403 -13.31 -24.71 -15.12
C GLU A 403 -13.61 -25.69 -16.27
N VAL A 404 -13.39 -25.23 -17.49
CA VAL A 404 -13.67 -26.00 -18.71
C VAL A 404 -12.38 -26.39 -19.39
N ARG A 405 -12.08 -27.69 -19.36
CA ARG A 405 -11.05 -28.27 -20.23
C ARG A 405 -11.60 -28.50 -21.64
N LYS A 406 -10.73 -28.47 -22.65
CA LYS A 406 -11.10 -28.58 -24.07
C LYS A 406 -12.02 -29.78 -24.35
N GLU A 407 -11.68 -30.94 -23.80
CA GLU A 407 -12.42 -32.20 -23.92
C GLU A 407 -13.78 -32.20 -23.21
N LYS A 408 -13.99 -31.32 -22.22
CA LYS A 408 -15.25 -31.18 -21.47
C LYS A 408 -16.11 -30.00 -21.93
N SER A 409 -15.66 -29.25 -22.94
CA SER A 409 -16.38 -28.09 -23.47
C SER A 409 -17.81 -28.39 -23.94
N ALA A 410 -18.15 -29.64 -24.27
CA ALA A 410 -19.52 -30.06 -24.58
C ALA A 410 -20.51 -29.82 -23.42
N LYS A 411 -20.04 -29.83 -22.17
CA LYS A 411 -20.86 -29.56 -20.99
C LYS A 411 -21.49 -28.17 -20.97
N ILE A 412 -20.87 -27.20 -21.64
CA ILE A 412 -21.42 -25.85 -21.79
C ILE A 412 -22.78 -25.93 -22.50
N LEU A 413 -22.85 -26.66 -23.62
CA LEU A 413 -24.09 -26.89 -24.36
C LEU A 413 -25.09 -27.71 -23.54
N GLU A 414 -24.62 -28.73 -22.81
CA GLU A 414 -25.49 -29.53 -21.94
C GLU A 414 -26.12 -28.72 -20.79
N THR A 415 -25.41 -27.71 -20.30
CA THR A 415 -25.85 -26.85 -19.20
C THR A 415 -26.76 -25.74 -19.70
N LEU A 416 -26.34 -25.04 -20.75
CA LEU A 416 -27.04 -23.87 -21.29
C LEU A 416 -28.14 -24.28 -22.26
N ALA A 417 -27.85 -25.10 -23.26
CA ALA A 417 -28.70 -25.29 -24.44
C ALA A 417 -29.39 -26.67 -24.53
N LYS A 418 -29.26 -27.55 -23.53
CA LYS A 418 -29.97 -28.84 -23.54
C LYS A 418 -31.48 -28.62 -23.40
N ALA A 419 -32.20 -28.91 -24.47
CA ALA A 419 -33.65 -28.82 -24.50
C ALA A 419 -34.30 -29.97 -23.72
N THR A 420 -35.36 -29.64 -22.99
CA THR A 420 -36.19 -30.58 -22.24
C THR A 420 -37.56 -30.80 -22.90
N GLN A 421 -37.98 -29.88 -23.76
CA GLN A 421 -39.21 -29.97 -24.54
C GLN A 421 -38.99 -29.36 -25.94
N TYR A 422 -39.77 -29.86 -26.90
CA TYR A 422 -39.75 -29.43 -28.29
C TYR A 422 -41.18 -29.14 -28.78
N ASP A 423 -41.31 -28.25 -29.76
CA ASP A 423 -42.56 -28.07 -30.51
C ASP A 423 -42.75 -29.15 -31.58
N GLU A 424 -43.87 -29.06 -32.31
CA GLU A 424 -44.22 -29.98 -33.41
C GLU A 424 -43.20 -29.96 -34.57
N PHE A 425 -42.41 -28.89 -34.69
CA PHE A 425 -41.37 -28.72 -35.71
C PHE A 425 -39.96 -29.08 -35.19
N ARG A 426 -39.87 -29.67 -33.99
CA ARG A 426 -38.61 -30.01 -33.29
C ARG A 426 -37.75 -28.80 -32.91
N ASN A 427 -38.32 -27.61 -32.81
CA ASN A 427 -37.62 -26.49 -32.20
C ASN A 427 -37.68 -26.60 -30.68
N PRO A 428 -36.58 -26.31 -29.96
CA PRO A 428 -36.56 -26.39 -28.51
C PRO A 428 -37.43 -25.29 -27.88
N THR A 429 -38.38 -25.68 -27.02
CA THR A 429 -39.31 -24.76 -26.34
C THR A 429 -38.97 -24.56 -24.86
N GLN A 430 -38.31 -25.54 -24.24
CA GLN A 430 -37.80 -25.45 -22.86
C GLN A 430 -36.39 -26.01 -22.78
N PHE A 431 -35.60 -25.47 -21.85
CA PHE A 431 -34.21 -25.86 -21.60
C PHE A 431 -34.00 -26.25 -20.14
N LYS A 432 -32.94 -27.02 -19.88
CA LYS A 432 -32.53 -27.43 -18.51
C LYS A 432 -32.44 -26.23 -17.56
N LEU A 433 -31.79 -25.15 -17.99
CA LEU A 433 -31.90 -23.85 -17.33
C LEU A 433 -33.06 -23.07 -17.96
N LYS A 434 -34.03 -22.66 -17.13
CA LYS A 434 -35.22 -21.96 -17.58
C LYS A 434 -34.84 -20.73 -18.42
N LYS A 435 -35.62 -20.47 -19.48
CA LYS A 435 -35.41 -19.30 -20.35
C LYS A 435 -35.40 -18.01 -19.53
N ASP A 436 -34.47 -17.11 -19.82
CA ASP A 436 -34.25 -15.83 -19.12
C ASP A 436 -34.02 -15.98 -17.61
N SER A 437 -33.65 -17.15 -17.08
CA SER A 437 -33.38 -17.29 -15.64
C SER A 437 -32.05 -16.67 -15.22
N LEU A 438 -31.14 -16.38 -16.16
CA LEU A 438 -29.82 -15.80 -15.93
C LEU A 438 -29.78 -14.34 -16.38
N GLY A 439 -29.08 -13.50 -15.61
CA GLY A 439 -28.80 -12.12 -15.98
C GLY A 439 -27.57 -12.00 -16.88
N GLY A 440 -26.48 -12.72 -16.56
CA GLY A 440 -25.24 -12.63 -17.30
C GLY A 440 -24.38 -13.90 -17.30
N ILE A 441 -23.43 -13.95 -18.22
CA ILE A 441 -22.37 -14.96 -18.25
C ILE A 441 -21.04 -14.21 -18.41
N PHE A 442 -20.10 -14.46 -17.50
CA PHE A 442 -18.72 -14.03 -17.67
C PHE A 442 -17.89 -15.21 -18.19
N VAL A 443 -17.07 -14.96 -19.20
CA VAL A 443 -16.20 -15.96 -19.79
C VAL A 443 -14.76 -15.47 -19.66
N ALA A 444 -13.98 -16.11 -18.80
CA ALA A 444 -12.54 -15.83 -18.63
C ALA A 444 -11.75 -16.87 -19.43
N ALA A 445 -11.71 -16.70 -20.76
CA ALA A 445 -11.08 -17.68 -21.63
C ALA A 445 -10.61 -17.05 -22.95
N PRO A 446 -9.79 -15.97 -22.90
CA PRO A 446 -9.39 -15.19 -24.08
C PRO A 446 -8.79 -16.06 -25.19
N ASP A 447 -7.96 -17.05 -24.85
CA ASP A 447 -7.25 -17.89 -25.83
C ASP A 447 -7.98 -19.22 -26.15
N SER A 448 -9.25 -19.38 -25.74
CA SER A 448 -9.98 -20.64 -25.87
C SER A 448 -11.25 -20.52 -26.73
N PRO A 449 -11.10 -20.50 -28.07
CA PRO A 449 -12.22 -20.52 -29.02
C PRO A 449 -13.33 -21.49 -28.69
N LEU A 450 -12.98 -22.70 -28.29
CA LEU A 450 -13.95 -23.75 -27.96
C LEU A 450 -14.88 -23.42 -26.80
N ILE A 451 -14.46 -22.57 -25.86
CA ILE A 451 -15.26 -22.18 -24.69
C ILE A 451 -16.20 -21.05 -25.09
N TYR A 452 -15.67 -19.90 -25.54
CA TYR A 452 -16.51 -18.73 -25.79
C TYR A 452 -17.45 -18.95 -26.97
N THR A 453 -17.04 -19.64 -28.04
CA THR A 453 -17.96 -19.95 -29.16
C THR A 453 -19.13 -20.81 -28.72
N LYS A 454 -18.92 -21.78 -27.82
CA LYS A 454 -20.00 -22.62 -27.27
C LYS A 454 -20.94 -21.84 -26.38
N VAL A 455 -20.43 -20.92 -25.57
CA VAL A 455 -21.28 -20.01 -24.78
C VAL A 455 -22.14 -19.17 -25.71
N ILE A 456 -21.54 -18.50 -26.70
CA ILE A 456 -22.24 -17.64 -27.66
C ILE A 456 -23.30 -18.44 -28.44
N ASN A 457 -22.93 -19.59 -29.00
CA ASN A 457 -23.87 -20.46 -29.73
C ASN A 457 -25.02 -20.95 -28.83
N SER A 458 -24.74 -21.24 -27.56
CA SER A 458 -25.77 -21.66 -26.61
C SER A 458 -26.76 -20.53 -26.31
N VAL A 459 -26.25 -19.31 -26.10
CA VAL A 459 -27.07 -18.11 -25.86
C VAL A 459 -27.93 -17.79 -27.09
N GLU A 460 -27.36 -17.88 -28.29
CA GLU A 460 -28.09 -17.71 -29.55
C GLU A 460 -29.21 -18.75 -29.71
N THR A 461 -28.91 -20.03 -29.48
CA THR A 461 -29.88 -21.14 -29.60
C THR A 461 -31.06 -20.96 -28.65
N ARG A 462 -30.82 -20.46 -27.44
CA ARG A 462 -31.87 -20.19 -26.46
C ARG A 462 -32.70 -18.94 -26.82
N GLY A 463 -32.07 -17.97 -27.49
CA GLY A 463 -32.65 -16.67 -27.79
C GLY A 463 -33.00 -15.89 -26.51
N ASP A 464 -32.12 -15.93 -25.52
CA ASP A 464 -32.29 -15.25 -24.23
C ASP A 464 -31.74 -13.81 -24.27
N SER A 465 -32.20 -12.98 -23.33
CA SER A 465 -31.58 -11.68 -23.06
C SER A 465 -30.43 -11.80 -22.04
N ILE A 466 -29.47 -12.69 -22.29
CA ILE A 466 -28.31 -12.89 -21.41
C ILE A 466 -27.16 -11.99 -21.85
N LEU A 467 -26.66 -11.16 -20.93
CA LEU A 467 -25.44 -10.39 -21.16
C LEU A 467 -24.21 -11.30 -21.09
N VAL A 468 -23.43 -11.37 -22.17
CA VAL A 468 -22.17 -12.13 -22.19
C VAL A 468 -21.00 -11.16 -22.11
N ILE A 469 -20.10 -11.33 -21.14
CA ILE A 469 -18.86 -10.55 -21.04
C ILE A 469 -17.66 -11.45 -21.32
N GLY A 470 -16.82 -11.02 -22.27
CA GLY A 470 -15.55 -11.64 -22.66
C GLY A 470 -14.40 -10.64 -22.72
N GLN A 471 -13.35 -10.99 -23.48
CA GLN A 471 -12.14 -10.19 -23.65
C GLN A 471 -11.92 -9.83 -25.12
N GLU A 472 -11.20 -8.74 -25.39
CA GLU A 472 -10.91 -8.26 -26.75
C GLU A 472 -10.21 -9.28 -27.65
N ASP A 473 -9.47 -10.23 -27.07
CA ASP A 473 -8.78 -11.32 -27.78
C ASP A 473 -9.74 -12.14 -28.67
N TRP A 474 -11.04 -12.15 -28.36
CA TRP A 474 -12.06 -12.81 -29.19
C TRP A 474 -12.12 -12.20 -30.59
N LEU A 475 -11.77 -10.92 -30.77
CA LEU A 475 -11.78 -10.25 -32.06
C LEU A 475 -10.69 -10.77 -33.01
N GLU A 476 -9.67 -11.44 -32.49
CA GLU A 476 -8.61 -12.09 -33.29
C GLU A 476 -9.08 -13.42 -33.91
N ASP A 477 -10.20 -13.97 -33.42
CA ASP A 477 -10.75 -15.23 -33.91
C ASP A 477 -11.63 -15.03 -35.15
N ASN A 478 -11.06 -15.37 -36.31
CA ASN A 478 -11.74 -15.33 -37.60
C ASN A 478 -12.97 -16.24 -37.72
N SER A 479 -13.18 -17.17 -36.77
CA SER A 479 -14.35 -18.05 -36.75
C SER A 479 -15.60 -17.42 -36.12
N LEU A 480 -15.46 -16.29 -35.43
CA LEU A 480 -16.59 -15.58 -34.84
C LEU A 480 -17.37 -14.78 -35.88
N ASP A 481 -18.68 -15.02 -35.92
CA ASP A 481 -19.61 -14.20 -36.67
C ASP A 481 -19.94 -12.93 -35.87
N TYR A 482 -19.51 -11.77 -36.36
CA TYR A 482 -19.76 -10.48 -35.69
C TYR A 482 -21.26 -10.13 -35.60
N VAL A 483 -22.09 -10.59 -36.55
CA VAL A 483 -23.55 -10.43 -36.47
C VAL A 483 -24.10 -11.23 -35.29
N LYS A 484 -23.51 -12.40 -35.01
CA LYS A 484 -23.87 -13.20 -33.85
C LYS A 484 -23.49 -12.51 -32.54
N LEU A 485 -22.30 -11.89 -32.47
CA LEU A 485 -21.88 -11.13 -31.28
C LEU A 485 -22.85 -9.98 -30.99
N GLU A 486 -23.31 -9.27 -32.02
CA GLU A 486 -24.32 -8.22 -31.89
C GLU A 486 -25.66 -8.77 -31.38
N ARG A 487 -26.16 -9.85 -32.00
CA ARG A 487 -27.45 -10.47 -31.61
C ARG A 487 -27.46 -11.02 -30.20
N THR A 488 -26.34 -11.55 -29.74
CA THR A 488 -26.18 -12.16 -28.41
C THR A 488 -25.70 -11.16 -27.34
N GLN A 489 -25.69 -9.87 -27.65
CA GLN A 489 -25.31 -8.78 -26.73
C GLN A 489 -23.95 -9.02 -26.05
N VAL A 490 -22.99 -9.53 -26.81
CA VAL A 490 -21.64 -9.74 -26.30
C VAL A 490 -20.96 -8.40 -26.05
N VAL A 491 -20.35 -8.28 -24.88
CA VAL A 491 -19.53 -7.16 -24.45
C VAL A 491 -18.12 -7.65 -24.20
N LEU A 492 -17.12 -6.92 -24.68
CA LEU A 492 -15.72 -7.28 -24.52
C LEU A 492 -15.03 -6.25 -23.65
N ALA A 493 -14.33 -6.72 -22.61
CA ALA A 493 -13.34 -5.92 -21.90
C ALA A 493 -12.15 -5.70 -22.84
N SER A 494 -11.95 -4.45 -23.27
CA SER A 494 -11.04 -4.10 -24.36
C SER A 494 -10.18 -2.89 -24.02
N PRO A 495 -9.15 -3.05 -23.17
CA PRO A 495 -8.27 -1.96 -22.77
C PRO A 495 -7.46 -1.37 -23.93
N ASN A 496 -7.27 -2.12 -25.02
CA ASN A 496 -6.52 -1.65 -26.19
C ASN A 496 -7.43 -1.17 -27.34
N PHE A 497 -8.74 -0.99 -27.09
CA PHE A 497 -9.69 -0.59 -28.13
C PHE A 497 -9.35 0.79 -28.73
N THR A 498 -9.07 0.78 -30.04
CA THR A 498 -8.86 1.98 -30.84
C THR A 498 -9.96 2.13 -31.89
N PRO A 499 -10.81 3.18 -31.82
CA PRO A 499 -11.88 3.37 -32.80
C PRO A 499 -11.30 3.79 -34.16
N PHE A 500 -11.46 2.94 -35.18
CA PHE A 500 -10.90 3.16 -36.52
C PHE A 500 -11.52 4.34 -37.27
N SER A 501 -12.73 4.76 -36.91
CA SER A 501 -13.36 5.97 -37.44
C SER A 501 -12.85 7.27 -36.79
N GLY A 502 -12.04 7.16 -35.74
CA GLY A 502 -11.52 8.30 -34.98
C GLY A 502 -10.49 9.12 -35.74
N THR A 503 -10.51 10.44 -35.54
CA THR A 503 -9.53 11.37 -36.14
C THR A 503 -8.11 11.09 -35.64
N ALA A 504 -7.96 10.68 -34.37
CA ALA A 504 -6.67 10.30 -33.79
C ALA A 504 -6.07 9.08 -34.50
N PHE A 505 -6.85 8.02 -34.69
CA PHE A 505 -6.40 6.83 -35.43
C PHE A 505 -6.07 7.15 -36.89
N SER A 506 -6.89 7.94 -37.58
CA SER A 506 -6.60 8.34 -38.97
C SER A 506 -5.27 9.10 -39.10
N LYS A 507 -5.00 10.04 -38.17
CA LYS A 507 -3.72 10.78 -38.11
C LYS A 507 -2.55 9.84 -37.82
N PHE A 508 -2.68 8.96 -36.83
CA PHE A 508 -1.66 7.97 -36.50
C PHE A 508 -1.38 7.04 -37.68
N ARG A 509 -2.42 6.45 -38.28
CA ARG A 509 -2.33 5.55 -39.44
C ARG A 509 -1.61 6.22 -40.60
N LYS A 510 -1.96 7.47 -40.90
CA LYS A 510 -1.28 8.24 -41.95
C LYS A 510 0.20 8.45 -41.61
N ALA A 511 0.50 8.95 -40.41
CA ALA A 511 1.88 9.21 -40.00
C ALA A 511 2.74 7.93 -39.98
N PHE A 512 2.15 6.80 -39.57
CA PHE A 512 2.82 5.51 -39.56
C PHE A 512 3.08 5.02 -40.99
N PHE A 513 2.09 5.09 -41.87
CA PHE A 513 2.25 4.73 -43.29
C PHE A 513 3.27 5.62 -44.00
N ASP A 514 3.22 6.93 -43.80
CA ASP A 514 4.16 7.88 -44.41
C ASP A 514 5.62 7.60 -43.97
N LYS A 515 5.82 7.10 -42.73
CA LYS A 515 7.15 6.80 -42.16
C LYS A 515 7.67 5.40 -42.51
N HIS A 516 6.79 4.40 -42.54
CA HIS A 516 7.19 2.99 -42.63
C HIS A 516 6.75 2.28 -43.92
N GLY A 517 5.89 2.91 -44.73
CA GLY A 517 5.38 2.35 -45.99
C GLY A 517 4.40 1.18 -45.81
N ILE A 518 3.97 0.90 -44.57
CA ILE A 518 3.07 -0.20 -44.21
C ILE A 518 1.97 0.30 -43.27
N LEU A 519 0.85 -0.41 -43.21
CA LEU A 519 -0.21 -0.12 -42.26
C LEU A 519 0.22 -0.49 -40.83
N PRO A 520 -0.24 0.26 -39.81
CA PRO A 520 0.07 -0.06 -38.42
C PRO A 520 -0.55 -1.39 -38.01
N SER A 521 0.21 -2.19 -37.26
CA SER A 521 -0.28 -3.36 -36.53
C SER A 521 -0.78 -2.99 -35.14
N GLU A 522 -1.46 -3.92 -34.46
CA GLU A 522 -1.83 -3.75 -33.06
C GLU A 522 -0.63 -3.48 -32.14
N ASN A 523 0.50 -4.14 -32.37
CA ASN A 523 1.71 -3.90 -31.58
C ASN A 523 2.25 -2.48 -31.80
N SER A 524 2.20 -1.98 -33.03
CA SER A 524 2.58 -0.58 -33.28
C SER A 524 1.65 0.42 -32.61
N MET A 525 0.34 0.13 -32.52
CA MET A 525 -0.61 0.94 -31.76
C MET A 525 -0.31 0.90 -30.26
N LYS A 526 -0.14 -0.30 -29.68
CA LYS A 526 0.22 -0.49 -28.26
C LYS A 526 1.52 0.24 -27.91
N GLY A 527 2.53 0.18 -28.78
CA GLY A 527 3.82 0.84 -28.58
C GLY A 527 3.72 2.36 -28.65
N TYR A 528 2.93 2.87 -29.60
CA TYR A 528 2.66 4.30 -29.72
C TYR A 528 1.93 4.83 -28.48
N GLU A 529 0.85 4.15 -28.08
CA GLU A 529 0.01 4.54 -26.95
C GLU A 529 0.82 4.60 -25.65
N LEU A 530 1.55 3.53 -25.36
CA LEU A 530 2.40 3.44 -24.17
C LEU A 530 3.42 4.56 -24.11
N MET A 531 4.19 4.76 -25.18
CA MET A 531 5.24 5.78 -25.17
C MET A 531 4.66 7.19 -25.08
N PHE A 532 3.55 7.45 -25.76
CA PHE A 532 2.91 8.76 -25.73
C PHE A 532 2.37 9.09 -24.33
N VAL A 533 1.60 8.16 -23.73
CA VAL A 533 1.01 8.34 -22.40
C VAL A 533 2.11 8.54 -21.35
N ILE A 534 3.13 7.69 -21.37
CA ILE A 534 4.23 7.77 -20.39
C ILE A 534 5.08 9.03 -20.62
N GLY A 535 5.37 9.39 -21.86
CA GLY A 535 6.09 10.64 -22.15
C GLY A 535 5.33 11.87 -21.66
N LYS A 536 4.00 11.91 -21.83
CA LYS A 536 3.16 12.98 -21.29
C LYS A 536 3.12 12.97 -19.75
N ALA A 537 3.04 11.80 -19.12
CA ALA A 537 3.08 11.68 -17.66
C ALA A 537 4.43 12.15 -17.10
N MET A 538 5.55 11.80 -17.74
CA MET A 538 6.89 12.28 -17.37
C MET A 538 7.03 13.79 -17.58
N ASN A 539 6.40 14.36 -18.61
CA ASN A 539 6.38 15.81 -18.79
C ASN A 539 5.60 16.53 -17.68
N GLU A 540 4.50 15.95 -17.19
CA GLU A 540 3.67 16.55 -16.14
C GLU A 540 4.26 16.38 -14.73
N TYR A 541 4.84 15.21 -14.45
CA TYR A 541 5.22 14.80 -13.09
C TYR A 541 6.72 14.53 -12.91
N GLY A 542 7.53 14.66 -13.96
CA GLY A 542 8.97 14.45 -13.90
C GLY A 542 9.39 12.98 -13.80
N THR A 543 10.59 12.75 -13.27
CA THR A 543 11.13 11.39 -13.09
C THR A 543 10.32 10.51 -12.13
N TYR A 544 9.44 11.10 -11.32
CA TYR A 544 8.57 10.40 -10.35
C TYR A 544 7.11 10.38 -10.82
N PHE A 545 6.91 10.20 -12.13
CA PHE A 545 5.58 10.25 -12.72
C PHE A 545 4.60 9.24 -12.13
N THR A 546 5.09 8.10 -11.62
CA THR A 546 4.29 7.09 -10.93
C THR A 546 3.62 7.64 -9.66
N ASP A 547 4.35 8.41 -8.85
CA ASP A 547 3.81 9.07 -7.66
C ASP A 547 2.76 10.12 -8.02
N GLY A 548 3.04 10.90 -9.06
CA GLY A 548 2.11 11.91 -9.59
C GLY A 548 0.80 11.29 -10.09
N LEU A 549 0.90 10.21 -10.87
CA LEU A 549 -0.26 9.46 -11.37
C LEU A 549 -1.08 8.83 -10.22
N LEU A 550 -0.42 8.21 -9.25
CA LEU A 550 -1.09 7.62 -8.08
C LEU A 550 -1.80 8.69 -7.23
N THR A 551 -1.14 9.83 -6.99
CA THR A 551 -1.69 10.91 -6.16
C THR A 551 -2.86 11.61 -6.85
N ASN A 552 -2.77 11.85 -8.16
CA ASN A 552 -3.88 12.44 -8.90
C ASN A 552 -5.12 11.54 -8.88
N GLY A 553 -4.91 10.21 -8.79
CA GLY A 553 -5.99 9.23 -8.63
C GLY A 553 -6.97 9.15 -9.80
N LYS A 554 -6.63 9.76 -10.94
CA LYS A 554 -7.48 9.89 -12.14
C LYS A 554 -6.84 9.20 -13.35
N PRO A 555 -7.65 8.73 -14.31
CA PRO A 555 -7.13 8.27 -15.59
C PRO A 555 -6.35 9.36 -16.32
N PHE A 556 -5.17 8.99 -16.82
CA PHE A 556 -4.36 9.81 -17.69
C PHE A 556 -4.76 9.54 -19.15
N PRO A 557 -5.15 10.56 -19.92
CA PRO A 557 -5.78 10.37 -21.22
C PRO A 557 -4.81 9.79 -22.26
N GLY A 558 -5.34 8.86 -23.05
CA GLY A 558 -4.71 8.25 -24.20
C GLY A 558 -4.84 9.05 -25.50
N VAL A 559 -4.25 8.53 -26.57
CA VAL A 559 -4.44 9.06 -27.95
C VAL A 559 -5.25 8.09 -28.79
N LEU A 560 -4.89 6.81 -28.76
CA LEU A 560 -5.54 5.74 -29.48
C LEU A 560 -6.57 5.03 -28.61
N THR A 561 -6.27 4.84 -27.32
CA THR A 561 -7.16 4.18 -26.35
C THR A 561 -7.74 5.19 -25.37
N ASP A 562 -8.49 4.74 -24.35
CA ASP A 562 -8.97 5.62 -23.27
C ASP A 562 -7.84 6.06 -22.32
N GLY A 563 -6.64 5.50 -22.46
CA GLY A 563 -5.45 5.90 -21.72
C GLY A 563 -5.06 4.94 -20.59
N PHE A 564 -4.53 5.52 -19.52
CA PHE A 564 -3.85 4.78 -18.44
C PHE A 564 -4.23 5.33 -17.08
N TRP A 565 -4.74 4.46 -16.20
CA TRP A 565 -5.02 4.82 -14.82
C TRP A 565 -4.16 3.97 -13.89
N LEU A 566 -3.09 4.55 -13.33
CA LEU A 566 -2.23 3.82 -12.41
C LEU A 566 -2.96 3.59 -11.07
N GLN A 567 -3.18 2.32 -10.73
CA GLN A 567 -3.80 1.92 -9.47
C GLN A 567 -2.74 1.57 -8.40
N PRO A 568 -3.11 1.47 -7.11
CA PRO A 568 -2.22 0.95 -6.07
C PRO A 568 -1.70 -0.47 -6.34
N SER A 569 -2.42 -1.28 -7.12
CA SER A 569 -1.99 -2.58 -7.64
C SER A 569 -0.85 -2.50 -8.68
N ARG A 570 -0.44 -1.29 -9.08
CA ARG A 570 0.64 -0.98 -10.03
C ARG A 570 0.41 -1.49 -11.44
N ASP A 571 -0.86 -1.62 -11.83
CA ASP A 571 -1.32 -1.94 -13.17
C ASP A 571 -2.32 -0.88 -13.67
N ASN A 572 -2.70 -0.99 -14.94
CA ASN A 572 -3.66 -0.07 -15.54
C ASN A 572 -5.10 -0.41 -15.12
N GLY A 573 -5.77 0.49 -14.42
CA GLY A 573 -7.18 0.39 -14.07
C GLY A 573 -8.15 0.83 -15.17
N GLN A 574 -7.66 1.42 -16.25
CA GLN A 574 -8.48 1.89 -17.35
C GLN A 574 -8.84 0.72 -18.26
N ILE A 575 -10.12 0.36 -18.29
CA ILE A 575 -10.66 -0.70 -19.16
C ILE A 575 -11.90 -0.15 -19.87
N SER A 576 -11.85 -0.13 -21.20
CA SER A 576 -13.02 0.15 -22.03
C SER A 576 -13.85 -1.12 -22.19
N PHE A 577 -15.17 -0.97 -22.24
CA PHE A 577 -16.08 -2.04 -22.61
C PHE A 577 -16.70 -1.71 -23.96
N ILE A 578 -16.67 -2.68 -24.88
CA ILE A 578 -17.15 -2.50 -26.25
C ILE A 578 -18.16 -3.57 -26.64
N SER A 579 -19.05 -3.25 -27.57
CA SER A 579 -19.91 -4.23 -28.24
C SER A 579 -20.10 -3.88 -29.70
N PHE A 580 -20.56 -4.86 -30.49
CA PHE A 580 -21.02 -4.59 -31.84
C PHE A 580 -22.39 -3.88 -31.81
N SER A 581 -22.55 -2.89 -32.69
CA SER A 581 -23.80 -2.20 -32.94
C SER A 581 -23.84 -1.70 -34.38
N LYS A 582 -24.79 -2.22 -35.16
CA LYS A 582 -24.96 -1.98 -36.60
C LYS A 582 -23.68 -2.29 -37.39
N GLY A 583 -23.03 -3.41 -37.06
CA GLY A 583 -21.79 -3.83 -37.72
C GLY A 583 -20.53 -3.05 -37.35
N GLU A 584 -20.57 -2.15 -36.36
CA GLU A 584 -19.41 -1.42 -35.85
C GLU A 584 -19.17 -1.71 -34.36
N LEU A 585 -17.91 -1.78 -33.95
CA LEU A 585 -17.54 -1.82 -32.53
C LEU A 585 -17.68 -0.43 -31.90
N LYS A 586 -18.41 -0.36 -30.79
CA LYS A 586 -18.66 0.89 -30.05
C LYS A 586 -18.36 0.72 -28.58
N ARG A 587 -17.82 1.77 -27.96
CA ARG A 587 -17.69 1.89 -26.51
C ARG A 587 -19.09 2.04 -25.87
N LEU A 588 -19.27 1.45 -24.68
CA LEU A 588 -20.54 1.36 -23.95
C LEU A 588 -20.66 2.28 -22.73
#